data_AF-U1R3F6-F1
#
_entry.id   AF-U1R3F6-F1
#
_cell.length_a   1.000
_cell.length_b   1.000
_cell.length_c   1.000
_cell.angle_alpha   90.00
_cell.angle_beta   90.00
_cell.angle_gamma   90.00
#
_symmetry.space_group_name_H-M   'P 1'
#
loop_
_entity.id
_entity.type
_entity.pdbx_description
1 polymer ?
#
loop_
_entity_poly.entity_id
_entity_poly.type
_entity_poly.pdbx_seq_one_letter_code
_entity_poly.pdbx_strand_id
1 'polypeptide(L)' 'MWHPEKHEAERAEKLILTGKLSPQEKKSMSAIIHAHKTQQTRDWLDRAVLMALEEKYKGQLAEL' A
#
# COMPACT_ATOMS: atom_id res chain seq x y z
N MET A 1 5.96 12.98 -8.01
CA MET A 1 5.35 12.88 -6.68
C MET A 1 3.85 12.70 -6.84
N TRP A 2 3.24 11.88 -5.98
CA TRP A 2 1.86 11.41 -6.07
C TRP A 2 1.16 11.60 -4.71
N HIS A 3 -0.10 12.02 -4.72
CA HIS A 3 -0.93 12.08 -3.50
C HIS A 3 -1.79 10.81 -3.42
N PRO A 4 -1.57 9.94 -2.42
CA PRO A 4 -2.37 8.72 -2.29
C PRO A 4 -3.84 9.03 -2.08
N GLU A 5 -4.67 8.48 -2.96
CA GLU A 5 -6.12 8.57 -2.82
C GLU A 5 -6.62 7.61 -1.73
N LYS A 6 -7.86 7.83 -1.29
CA LYS A 6 -8.50 7.00 -0.25
C LYS A 6 -8.45 5.51 -0.61
N HIS A 7 -8.79 5.18 -1.85
CA HIS A 7 -8.81 3.80 -2.33
C HIS A 7 -7.39 3.19 -2.40
N GLU A 8 -6.34 3.99 -2.64
CA GLU A 8 -4.95 3.54 -2.60
C GLU A 8 -4.47 3.28 -1.16
N ALA A 9 -4.89 4.11 -0.20
CA ALA A 9 -4.63 3.89 1.21
C ALA A 9 -5.36 2.64 1.75
N GLU A 10 -6.63 2.44 1.37
CA GLU A 10 -7.40 1.24 1.74
C GLU A 10 -6.77 -0.04 1.18
N ARG A 11 -6.25 -0.01 -0.05
CA ARG A 11 -5.54 -1.15 -0.66
C ARG A 11 -4.22 -1.45 0.07
N ALA A 12 -3.48 -0.42 0.47
CA ALA A 12 -2.30 -0.57 1.33
C ALA A 12 -2.64 -1.16 2.71
N GLU A 13 -3.77 -0.77 3.32
CA GLU A 13 -4.25 -1.35 4.58
C GLU A 13 -4.57 -2.85 4.41
N LYS A 14 -5.30 -3.22 3.36
CA LYS A 14 -5.61 -4.63 3.05
C LYS A 14 -4.35 -5.47 2.83
N LEU A 15 -3.35 -4.93 2.13
CA LEU A 15 -2.07 -5.61 1.95
C LEU A 15 -1.36 -5.87 3.28
N ILE A 16 -1.39 -4.93 4.22
CA ILE A 16 -0.84 -5.14 5.57
C ILE A 16 -1.59 -6.27 6.30
N LEU A 17 -2.91 -6.32 6.16
CA LEU A 17 -3.75 -7.34 6.80
C LEU A 17 -3.47 -8.77 6.32
N THR A 18 -2.90 -8.95 5.13
CA THR A 18 -2.46 -10.29 4.67
C THR A 18 -1.45 -10.94 5.61
N GLY A 19 -0.70 -10.15 6.39
CA GLY A 19 0.35 -10.65 7.28
C GLY A 19 1.56 -11.26 6.56
N LYS A 20 1.63 -11.15 5.22
CA LYS A 20 2.69 -11.75 4.38
C LYS A 20 3.76 -10.77 3.91
N LEU A 21 3.62 -9.49 4.24
CA LEU A 21 4.57 -8.45 3.85
C LEU A 21 5.86 -8.56 4.66
N SER A 22 7.00 -8.39 3.98
CA SER A 22 8.29 -8.13 4.63
C SER A 22 8.26 -6.81 5.41
N PRO A 23 9.20 -6.59 6.35
CA PRO A 23 9.27 -5.34 7.10
C PRO A 23 9.37 -4.09 6.21
N GLN A 24 10.09 -4.19 5.08
CA GLN A 24 10.24 -3.09 4.13
C GLN A 24 8.95 -2.83 3.35
N GLU A 25 8.29 -3.86 2.83
CA GLU A 25 6.99 -3.73 2.13
C GLU A 25 5.93 -3.15 3.08
N LYS A 26 5.89 -3.61 4.34
CA LYS A 26 5.00 -3.09 5.38
C LYS A 26 5.25 -1.61 5.65
N LYS A 27 6.52 -1.20 5.75
CA LYS A 27 6.92 0.21 5.92
C LYS A 27 6.43 1.08 4.75
N SER A 28 6.57 0.60 3.51
CA SER A 28 6.06 1.30 2.32
C SER A 28 4.54 1.44 2.36
N MET A 29 3.79 0.39 2.70
CA MET A 29 2.32 0.48 2.82
C MET A 29 1.89 1.43 3.94
N SER A 30 2.53 1.37 5.11
CA SER A 30 2.27 2.31 6.20
C SER A 30 2.57 3.77 5.82
N ALA A 31 3.60 4.02 5.01
CA ALA A 31 3.92 5.36 4.52
C ALA A 31 2.85 5.89 3.56
N ILE A 32 2.29 5.04 2.70
CA ILE A 32 1.18 5.41 1.80
C ILE A 32 -0.07 5.79 2.62
N ILE A 33 -0.42 4.98 3.62
CA ILE A 33 -1.55 5.23 4.52
C ILE A 33 -1.36 6.53 5.28
N HIS A 34 -0.16 6.76 5.81
CA HIS A 34 0.17 7.98 6.53
C HIS A 34 0.06 9.21 5.63
N ALA A 35 0.63 9.15 4.42
CA ALA A 35 0.60 10.25 3.46
C ALA A 35 -0.83 10.62 3.05
N HIS A 36 -1.74 9.65 2.90
CA HIS A 36 -3.16 9.92 2.71
C HIS A 36 -3.76 10.70 3.90
N LYS A 37 -3.51 10.24 5.14
CA LYS A 37 -4.06 10.84 6.37
C LYS A 37 -3.54 12.27 6.61
N THR A 38 -2.30 12.55 6.22
CA THR A 38 -1.66 13.86 6.39
C THR A 38 -1.68 14.75 5.14
N GLN A 39 -2.35 14.30 4.06
CA GLN A 39 -2.43 14.99 2.77
C GLN A 39 -1.05 15.29 2.14
N GLN A 40 -0.07 14.42 2.41
CA GLN A 40 1.29 14.52 1.87
C GLN A 40 1.46 13.74 0.57
N THR A 41 2.55 14.02 -0.13
CA THR A 41 2.96 13.29 -1.33
C THR A 41 3.89 12.12 -1.02
N ARG A 42 3.87 11.10 -1.88
CA ARG A 42 4.84 10.01 -1.96
C ARG A 42 5.52 9.97 -3.32
N ASP A 43 6.58 9.16 -3.41
CA ASP A 43 7.25 8.92 -4.67
C ASP A 43 6.37 8.02 -5.57
N TRP A 44 6.52 8.15 -6.88
CA TRP A 44 5.86 7.25 -7.83
C TRP A 44 6.35 5.80 -7.68
N LEU A 45 7.57 5.59 -7.17
CA LEU A 45 8.09 4.28 -6.82
C LEU A 45 7.24 3.61 -5.73
N ASP A 46 6.74 4.36 -4.75
CA ASP A 46 5.84 3.79 -3.73
C ASP A 46 4.52 3.31 -4.34
N ARG A 47 4.00 4.04 -5.32
CA ARG A 47 2.80 3.65 -6.07
C ARG A 47 3.05 2.39 -6.89
N ALA A 48 4.22 2.28 -7.52
CA ALA A 48 4.62 1.07 -8.25
C ALA A 48 4.75 -0.14 -7.31
N VAL A 49 5.31 0.06 -6.11
CA VAL A 49 5.37 -0.98 -5.07
C VAL A 49 3.97 -1.41 -4.64
N LEU A 50 3.04 -0.47 -4.43
CA LEU A 50 1.64 -0.79 -4.13
C LEU A 50 1.04 -1.71 -5.20
N MET A 51 1.11 -1.32 -6.48
CA MET A 51 0.55 -2.11 -7.58
C MET A 51 1.21 -3.49 -7.72
N ALA A 52 2.53 -3.57 -7.53
CA ALA A 52 3.25 -4.84 -7.59
C ALA A 52 2.86 -5.79 -6.45
N LEU A 53 2.63 -5.26 -5.25
CA LEU A 53 2.19 -6.05 -4.09
C LEU A 53 0.74 -6.51 -4.25
N GLU A 54 -0.14 -5.67 -4.80
CA GLU A 54 -1.51 -6.05 -5.11
C GLU A 54 -1.57 -7.25 -6.06
N GLU A 55 -0.76 -7.25 -7.11
CA GLU A 55 -0.71 -8.38 -8.05
C GLU A 55 -0.09 -9.62 -7.37
N LYS A 56 1.02 -9.44 -6.64
CA LYS A 56 1.72 -10.54 -5.93
C LYS A 56 0.82 -11.24 -4.92
N TYR A 57 -0.04 -10.51 -4.21
CA TYR A 57 -0.90 -11.03 -3.14
C TYR A 57 -2.38 -11.08 -3.52
N LYS A 58 -2.71 -11.01 -4.81
CA LYS A 58 -4.10 -11.00 -5.32
C LYS A 58 -4.94 -12.17 -4.79
N GLY A 59 -4.35 -13.35 -4.66
CA GLY A 59 -5.01 -14.53 -4.08
C GLY A 59 -5.41 -14.32 -2.62
N GLN A 60 -4.48 -13.85 -1.79
CA GLN A 60 -4.74 -13.58 -0.37
C GLN A 60 -5.70 -12.41 -0.18
N LEU A 61 -5.63 -11.40 -1.05
CA LEU A 61 -6.57 -10.28 -1.05
C LEU A 61 -8.00 -10.71 -1.38
N ALA A 62 -8.19 -11.78 -2.15
CA ALA A 62 -9.52 -12.33 -2.46
C ALA A 62 -10.12 -13.13 -1.29
N GLU A 63 -9.30 -13.52 -0.30
CA GLU A 63 -9.71 -14.27 0.89
C GLU A 63 -10.04 -13.36 2.10
N LEU A 64 -9.85 -12.04 1.96
CA LEU A 64 -10.11 -11.00 2.97
C LEU A 64 -11.45 -10.29 2.74
#